data_AF-A0A3P9IT92-F1
#
_entry.id   AF-A0A3P9IT92-F1
#
_cell.length_a   1.000
_cell.length_b   1.000
_cell.length_c   1.000
_cell.angle_alpha   90.00
_cell.angle_beta   90.00
_cell.angle_gamma   90.00
#
_symmetry.space_group_name_H-M   'P 1'
#
loop_
_entity.id
_entity.type
_entity.pdbx_description
1 polymer ?
#
loop_
_entity_poly.entity_id
_entity_poly.type
_entity_poly.pdbx_seq_one_letter_code
_entity_poly.pdbx_strand_id
1 'polypeptide(L)'
;MTRQRGQGPVPSLTHRQRGAVPSLTRQRGAVPSLTRQRGAVPSLTRQRGAVPSLIPQRGAVPSLTRKRGAVPSLTRQRGAVPSLIPQRGAVPSLTRNRGAVPSLTRQRGAVPSLIPQWGAVPPLTRQRGAVPSLTRQRGAVLSLTRQRGAVPSLTRQQGAVPSLNRQQGAVPSLTRKRGTVPSLTRQRGAVPSLTRQRGAVPPLTRQPASRPRCFH
;
A
#
# COMPACT_ATOMS: atom_id res chain seq x y z
N MET A 1 -19.61 40.80 17.54
CA MET A 1 -18.55 40.97 16.53
C MET A 1 -17.62 39.75 16.55
N THR A 2 -17.82 38.84 15.61
CA THR A 2 -17.05 37.60 15.42
C THR A 2 -15.68 37.94 14.83
N ARG A 3 -14.62 37.97 15.66
CA ARG A 3 -13.24 38.11 15.18
C ARG A 3 -12.82 36.85 14.43
N GLN A 4 -12.75 36.95 13.10
CA GLN A 4 -12.06 36.00 12.24
C GLN A 4 -10.62 35.83 12.73
N ARG A 5 -10.27 34.67 13.28
CA ARG A 5 -8.86 34.31 13.49
C ARG A 5 -8.29 33.94 12.12
N GLY A 6 -7.47 34.82 11.58
CA GLY A 6 -6.78 34.63 10.31
C GLY A 6 -6.01 33.32 10.27
N GLN A 7 -6.22 32.55 9.21
CA GLN A 7 -5.40 31.41 8.83
C GLN A 7 -4.06 31.95 8.29
N GLY A 8 -3.06 32.09 9.15
CA GLY A 8 -1.68 32.26 8.68
C GLY A 8 -1.21 31.02 7.92
N PRO A 9 -0.33 31.14 6.91
CA PRO A 9 0.13 29.98 6.14
C PRO A 9 0.85 28.99 7.06
N VAL A 10 0.41 27.72 7.04
CA VAL A 10 1.12 26.63 7.72
C VAL A 10 2.51 26.48 7.11
N PRO A 11 3.59 26.52 7.91
CA PRO A 11 4.95 26.37 7.39
C PRO A 11 5.07 25.01 6.67
N SER A 12 5.66 25.01 5.47
CA SER A 12 5.82 23.82 4.64
C SER A 12 7.31 23.46 4.52
N LEU A 13 7.67 22.22 4.84
CA LEU A 13 9.06 21.76 4.80
C LEU A 13 9.36 21.03 3.49
N THR A 14 10.28 21.58 2.70
CA THR A 14 10.73 21.01 1.42
C THR A 14 12.15 20.49 1.54
N HIS A 15 12.35 19.20 1.23
CA HIS A 15 13.67 18.56 1.20
C HIS A 15 13.94 18.00 -0.20
N ARG A 16 15.05 18.38 -0.82
CA ARG A 16 15.52 17.81 -2.10
C ARG A 16 16.93 17.27 -1.92
N GLN A 17 17.20 16.02 -2.30
CA GLN A 17 18.59 15.57 -2.45
C GLN A 17 18.84 14.90 -3.81
N ARG A 18 20.10 15.04 -4.24
CA ARG A 18 20.72 14.41 -5.41
C ARG A 18 22.10 13.89 -4.98
N GLY A 19 22.48 12.69 -5.41
CA GLY A 19 23.80 12.12 -5.12
C GLY A 19 23.72 10.84 -4.29
N ALA A 20 24.76 10.56 -3.49
CA ALA A 20 24.88 9.37 -2.64
C ALA A 20 24.78 9.68 -1.13
N VAL A 21 24.25 10.86 -0.76
CA VAL A 21 24.18 11.30 0.64
C VAL A 21 22.91 10.76 1.31
N PRO A 22 22.99 10.13 2.49
CA PRO A 22 21.81 9.71 3.24
C PRO A 22 20.93 10.89 3.66
N SER A 23 19.60 10.68 3.68
CA SER A 23 18.63 11.68 4.14
C SER A 23 17.81 11.17 5.32
N LEU A 24 17.71 11.99 6.38
CA LEU A 24 16.86 11.72 7.53
C LEU A 24 15.89 12.88 7.75
N THR A 25 14.59 12.58 7.78
CA THR A 25 13.55 13.59 8.01
C THR A 25 12.59 13.12 9.09
N ARG A 26 12.37 13.94 10.12
CA ARG A 26 11.39 13.70 11.17
C ARG A 26 10.42 14.87 11.22
N GLN A 27 9.12 14.57 11.17
CA GLN A 27 8.06 15.58 11.23
C GLN A 27 7.02 15.23 12.29
N ARG A 28 6.58 16.24 13.05
CA ARG A 28 5.56 16.15 14.09
C ARG A 28 4.61 17.33 13.98
N GLY A 29 3.31 17.09 14.10
CA GLY A 29 2.29 18.16 14.12
C GLY A 29 1.48 18.25 12.82
N ALA A 30 1.02 19.45 12.48
CA ALA A 30 0.19 19.74 11.30
C ALA A 30 0.99 20.46 10.19
N VAL A 31 2.09 19.85 9.77
CA VAL A 31 3.08 20.48 8.86
C VAL A 31 3.10 19.70 7.54
N PRO A 32 2.78 20.34 6.39
CA PRO A 32 2.97 19.73 5.08
C PRO A 32 4.45 19.43 4.79
N SER A 33 4.71 18.31 4.12
CA SER A 33 6.08 17.90 3.78
C SER A 33 6.22 17.42 2.33
N LEU A 34 7.26 17.91 1.67
CA LEU A 34 7.67 17.49 0.32
C LEU A 34 9.10 16.97 0.35
N THR A 35 9.31 15.70 0.01
CA THR A 35 10.64 15.10 -0.05
C THR A 35 10.91 14.50 -1.41
N ARG A 36 11.89 15.04 -2.16
CA ARG A 36 12.28 14.54 -3.48
C ARG A 36 13.68 13.94 -3.44
N GLN A 37 13.80 12.67 -3.84
CA GLN A 37 15.07 11.95 -3.88
C GLN A 37 15.40 11.44 -5.29
N ARG A 38 16.65 11.64 -5.72
CA ARG A 38 17.17 11.13 -7.01
C ARG A 38 18.58 10.56 -6.83
N GLY A 39 18.82 9.35 -7.32
CA GLY A 39 20.15 8.71 -7.31
C GLY A 39 20.20 7.49 -6.40
N ALA A 40 21.36 7.22 -5.82
CA ALA A 40 21.61 6.14 -4.86
C ALA A 40 21.54 6.67 -3.42
N VAL A 41 20.39 7.23 -3.03
CA VAL A 41 20.20 7.89 -1.73
C VAL A 41 19.42 6.98 -0.79
N PRO A 42 20.00 6.50 0.33
CA PRO A 42 19.22 5.95 1.42
C PRO A 42 18.36 7.05 2.07
N SER A 43 17.09 6.76 2.34
CA SER A 43 16.18 7.72 2.98
C SER A 43 15.38 7.13 4.13
N LEU A 44 15.36 7.85 5.26
CA LEU A 44 14.54 7.53 6.43
C LEU A 44 13.61 8.70 6.75
N THR A 45 12.31 8.46 6.64
CA THR A 45 11.27 9.46 6.91
C THR A 45 10.34 8.98 8.04
N ARG A 46 10.17 9.79 9.08
CA ARG A 46 9.22 9.54 10.17
C ARG A 46 8.23 10.70 10.31
N GLN A 47 6.94 10.40 10.20
CA GLN A 47 5.86 11.39 10.30
C GLN A 47 4.87 11.00 11.39
N ARG A 48 4.51 11.96 12.25
CA ARG A 48 3.55 11.79 13.34
C ARG A 48 2.59 12.98 13.41
N GLY A 49 1.29 12.73 13.38
CA GLY A 49 0.27 13.78 13.50
C GLY A 49 -0.52 13.97 12.19
N ALA A 50 -1.00 15.19 11.95
CA ALA A 50 -1.78 15.57 10.78
C ALA A 50 -0.87 16.09 9.66
N VAL A 51 0.00 15.23 9.11
CA VAL A 51 1.05 15.64 8.15
C VAL A 51 0.71 15.17 6.74
N PRO A 52 0.27 16.04 5.82
CA PRO A 52 0.25 15.72 4.41
C PRO A 52 1.68 15.50 3.89
N SER A 53 1.88 14.44 3.09
CA SER A 53 3.21 14.11 2.57
C SER A 53 3.21 13.71 1.10
N LEU A 54 4.15 14.28 0.35
CA LEU A 54 4.45 13.90 -1.03
C LEU A 54 5.91 13.45 -1.13
N ILE A 55 6.14 12.20 -1.52
CA ILE A 55 7.48 11.59 -1.55
C ILE A 55 7.75 10.98 -2.95
N PRO A 56 8.33 11.74 -3.89
CA PRO A 56 8.83 11.20 -5.15
C PRO A 56 10.27 10.68 -5.02
N GLN A 57 10.49 9.43 -5.41
CA GLN A 57 11.79 8.76 -5.43
C GLN A 57 12.11 8.22 -6.82
N ARG A 58 13.34 8.45 -7.30
CA ARG A 58 13.83 7.95 -8.60
C ARG A 58 15.26 7.42 -8.47
N GLY A 59 15.50 6.20 -8.97
CA GLY A 59 16.84 5.60 -9.00
C GLY A 59 16.94 4.35 -8.11
N ALA A 60 18.14 4.09 -7.59
CA ALA A 60 18.43 3.00 -6.66
C ALA A 60 18.31 3.49 -5.21
N VAL A 61 17.08 3.74 -4.74
CA VAL A 61 16.82 4.44 -3.47
C VAL A 61 16.25 3.46 -2.44
N PRO A 62 17.04 2.94 -1.49
CA PRO A 62 16.49 2.28 -0.32
C PRO A 62 15.70 3.30 0.52
N SER A 63 14.47 2.97 0.90
CA SER A 63 13.63 3.90 1.66
C SER A 63 12.85 3.24 2.80
N LEU A 64 12.86 3.90 3.96
CA LEU A 64 12.05 3.57 5.12
C LEU A 64 11.14 4.76 5.46
N THR A 65 9.83 4.58 5.32
CA THR A 65 8.84 5.63 5.65
C THR A 65 7.86 5.15 6.70
N ARG A 66 7.96 5.69 7.93
CA ARG A 66 7.06 5.36 9.04
C ARG A 66 6.05 6.48 9.30
N LYS A 67 4.77 6.15 9.24
CA LYS A 67 3.65 7.10 9.43
C LYS A 67 2.75 6.69 10.59
N ARG A 68 2.42 7.65 11.46
CA ARG A 68 1.50 7.45 12.60
C ARG A 68 0.53 8.62 12.75
N GLY A 69 -0.77 8.35 12.82
CA GLY A 69 -1.81 9.37 13.01
C GLY A 69 -2.65 9.60 11.75
N ALA A 70 -3.20 10.81 11.60
CA ALA A 70 -3.99 11.23 10.44
C ALA A 70 -3.07 11.75 9.32
N VAL A 71 -2.40 10.86 8.59
CA VAL A 71 -1.34 11.25 7.63
C VAL A 71 -1.78 10.92 6.21
N PRO A 72 -2.40 11.87 5.46
CA PRO A 72 -2.58 11.69 4.03
C PRO A 72 -1.22 11.59 3.34
N SER A 73 -1.06 10.62 2.45
CA SER A 73 0.22 10.49 1.77
C SER A 73 0.19 9.98 0.34
N LEU A 74 1.09 10.55 -0.45
CA LEU A 74 1.34 10.17 -1.83
C LEU A 74 2.83 9.82 -2.01
N THR A 75 3.09 8.56 -2.35
CA THR A 75 4.45 8.06 -2.63
C THR A 75 4.53 7.65 -4.09
N ARG A 76 5.55 8.14 -4.82
CA ARG A 76 5.83 7.72 -6.20
C ARG A 76 7.24 7.17 -6.28
N GLN A 77 7.39 5.92 -6.70
CA GLN A 77 8.68 5.24 -6.84
C GLN A 77 8.92 4.82 -8.28
N ARG A 78 10.09 5.18 -8.82
CA ARG A 78 10.53 4.78 -10.17
C ARG A 78 11.96 4.26 -10.16
N GLY A 79 12.18 3.06 -10.69
CA GLY A 79 13.50 2.42 -10.77
C GLY A 79 13.62 1.21 -9.82
N ALA A 80 14.83 0.93 -9.36
CA ALA A 80 15.12 -0.13 -8.38
C ALA A 80 15.01 0.43 -6.96
N VAL A 81 13.80 0.53 -6.42
CA VAL A 81 13.54 1.22 -5.14
C VAL A 81 13.04 0.22 -4.10
N PRO A 82 13.91 -0.39 -3.28
CA PRO A 82 13.47 -1.13 -2.11
C PRO A 82 12.77 -0.19 -1.12
N SER A 83 11.54 -0.51 -0.73
CA SER A 83 10.79 0.32 0.19
C SER A 83 10.08 -0.43 1.30
N LEU A 84 10.14 0.14 2.51
CA LEU A 84 9.41 -0.34 3.68
C LEU A 84 8.53 0.78 4.22
N ILE A 85 7.21 0.57 4.19
CA ILE A 85 6.21 1.60 4.52
C ILE A 85 5.25 1.09 5.60
N PRO A 86 5.59 1.26 6.90
CA PRO A 86 4.66 1.02 8.00
C PRO A 86 3.76 2.22 8.25
N GLN A 87 2.45 1.98 8.26
CA GLN A 87 1.41 2.98 8.52
C GLN A 87 0.51 2.51 9.68
N ARG A 88 0.24 3.41 10.63
CA ARG A 88 -0.66 3.16 11.76
C ARG A 88 -1.60 4.34 12.00
N GLY A 89 -2.90 4.08 12.09
CA GLY A 89 -3.93 5.09 12.37
C GLY A 89 -4.85 5.31 11.16
N ALA A 90 -5.40 6.52 11.03
CA ALA A 90 -6.22 6.95 9.91
C ALA A 90 -5.33 7.51 8.79
N VAL A 91 -4.78 6.65 7.94
CA VAL A 91 -3.72 7.05 6.98
C VAL A 91 -4.20 6.81 5.54
N PRO A 92 -4.89 7.76 4.89
CA PRO A 92 -5.12 7.66 3.46
C PRO A 92 -3.78 7.60 2.71
N SER A 93 -3.61 6.59 1.86
CA SER A 93 -2.35 6.39 1.14
C SER A 93 -2.53 6.04 -0.33
N LEU A 94 -1.74 6.72 -1.16
CA LEU A 94 -1.56 6.41 -2.58
C LEU A 94 -0.09 6.08 -2.83
N THR A 95 0.19 4.84 -3.21
CA THR A 95 1.56 4.39 -3.52
C THR A 95 1.62 3.92 -4.96
N ARG A 96 2.38 4.63 -5.81
CA ARG A 96 2.57 4.28 -7.23
C ARG A 96 3.99 3.81 -7.47
N ASN A 97 4.14 2.57 -7.92
CA ASN A 97 5.44 1.96 -8.19
C ASN A 97 5.60 1.62 -9.69
N ARG A 98 6.75 1.95 -10.26
CA ARG A 98 7.10 1.61 -11.66
C ARG A 98 8.55 1.11 -11.76
N GLY A 99 8.75 -0.08 -12.32
CA GLY A 99 10.06 -0.71 -12.49
C GLY A 99 10.26 -1.90 -11.54
N ALA A 100 11.52 -2.26 -11.27
CA ALA A 100 11.89 -3.34 -10.35
C ALA A 100 11.83 -2.88 -8.88
N VAL A 101 10.63 -2.75 -8.33
CA VAL A 101 10.39 -2.12 -7.01
C VAL A 101 9.95 -3.16 -5.97
N PRO A 102 10.87 -3.81 -5.24
CA PRO A 102 10.47 -4.59 -4.07
C PRO A 102 9.90 -3.65 -3.01
N SER A 103 8.65 -3.87 -2.62
CA SER A 103 7.97 -2.99 -1.67
C SER A 103 7.23 -3.78 -0.59
N LEU A 104 7.48 -3.43 0.67
CA LEU A 104 6.82 -4.00 1.83
C LEU A 104 5.96 -2.93 2.51
N THR A 105 4.64 -3.09 2.39
CA THR A 105 3.66 -2.19 2.99
C THR A 105 2.96 -2.87 4.15
N ARG A 106 2.97 -2.24 5.32
CA ARG A 106 2.25 -2.71 6.52
C ARG A 106 1.27 -1.64 6.98
N GLN A 107 -0.02 -1.95 7.00
CA GLN A 107 -1.07 -1.02 7.38
C GLN A 107 -1.87 -1.56 8.56
N ARG A 108 -2.06 -0.72 9.59
CA ARG A 108 -2.84 -1.05 10.80
C ARG A 108 -3.79 0.09 11.15
N GLY A 109 -5.09 -0.20 11.24
CA GLY A 109 -6.13 0.79 11.61
C GLY A 109 -7.11 1.04 10.47
N ALA A 110 -7.63 2.27 10.39
CA ALA A 110 -8.53 2.73 9.34
C ALA A 110 -7.72 3.31 8.16
N VAL A 111 -7.24 2.46 7.27
CA VAL A 111 -6.24 2.87 6.26
C VAL A 111 -6.79 2.63 4.85
N PRO A 112 -7.41 3.64 4.20
CA PRO A 112 -7.71 3.53 2.79
C PRO A 112 -6.41 3.55 1.98
N SER A 113 -6.25 2.58 1.07
CA SER A 113 -5.04 2.43 0.27
C SER A 113 -5.34 2.22 -1.21
N LEU A 114 -4.64 2.95 -2.07
CA LEU A 114 -4.62 2.76 -3.51
C LEU A 114 -3.18 2.46 -3.97
N ILE A 115 -2.97 1.30 -4.59
CA ILE A 115 -1.64 0.79 -4.92
C ILE A 115 -1.55 0.35 -6.39
N PRO A 116 -1.20 1.27 -7.32
CA PRO A 116 -0.88 0.92 -8.71
C PRO A 116 0.60 0.51 -8.86
N GLN A 117 0.83 -0.64 -9.48
CA GLN A 117 2.16 -1.24 -9.66
C GLN A 117 2.35 -1.74 -11.09
N TRP A 118 3.45 -1.30 -11.73
CA TRP A 118 3.79 -1.66 -13.10
C TRP A 118 5.24 -2.13 -13.23
N GLY A 119 5.46 -3.24 -13.94
CA GLY A 119 6.79 -3.82 -14.22
C GLY A 119 7.08 -5.07 -13.39
N ALA A 120 8.35 -5.34 -13.12
CA ALA A 120 8.83 -6.47 -12.31
C ALA A 120 8.76 -6.17 -10.80
N VAL A 121 7.56 -6.14 -10.23
CA VAL A 121 7.34 -5.71 -8.84
C VAL A 121 7.05 -6.94 -7.98
N PRO A 122 7.83 -7.22 -6.92
CA PRO A 122 7.43 -8.15 -5.88
C PRO A 122 6.89 -7.38 -4.65
N PRO A 123 5.59 -7.04 -4.63
CA PRO A 123 4.99 -6.42 -3.45
C PRO A 123 4.64 -7.43 -2.36
N LEU A 124 4.90 -7.03 -1.12
CA LEU A 124 4.37 -7.67 0.07
C LEU A 124 3.47 -6.69 0.81
N THR A 125 2.18 -7.01 0.89
CA THR A 125 1.20 -6.16 1.58
C THR A 125 0.60 -6.89 2.77
N ARG A 126 0.68 -6.28 3.96
CA ARG A 126 -0.01 -6.75 5.18
C ARG A 126 -0.97 -5.68 5.68
N GLN A 127 -2.24 -6.05 5.79
CA GLN A 127 -3.30 -5.15 6.27
C GLN A 127 -4.00 -5.75 7.50
N ARG A 128 -4.20 -4.91 8.53
CA ARG A 128 -4.91 -5.29 9.76
C ARG A 128 -5.86 -4.19 10.22
N GLY A 129 -7.13 -4.53 10.40
CA GLY A 129 -8.18 -3.59 10.86
C GLY A 129 -9.22 -3.32 9.78
N ALA A 130 -9.75 -2.10 9.76
CA ALA A 130 -10.71 -1.61 8.75
C ALA A 130 -9.95 -0.97 7.58
N VAL A 131 -9.50 -1.76 6.62
CA VAL A 131 -8.53 -1.31 5.60
C VAL A 131 -9.11 -1.50 4.20
N PRO A 132 -9.88 -0.54 3.65
CA PRO A 132 -10.31 -0.63 2.26
C PRO A 132 -9.10 -0.49 1.33
N SER A 133 -8.98 -1.42 0.38
CA SER A 133 -7.82 -1.48 -0.51
C SER A 133 -8.19 -1.62 -1.98
N LEU A 134 -7.54 -0.84 -2.83
CA LEU A 134 -7.56 -1.02 -4.28
C LEU A 134 -6.15 -1.26 -4.79
N THR A 135 -5.94 -2.41 -5.42
CA THR A 135 -4.64 -2.81 -5.97
C THR A 135 -4.77 -3.02 -7.48
N ARG A 136 -3.85 -2.42 -8.24
CA ARG A 136 -3.76 -2.62 -9.69
C ARG A 136 -2.34 -3.04 -10.07
N GLN A 137 -2.20 -4.22 -10.65
CA GLN A 137 -0.91 -4.81 -11.03
C GLN A 137 -0.88 -5.07 -12.54
N ARG A 138 0.22 -4.67 -13.19
CA ARG A 138 0.46 -4.92 -14.62
C ARG A 138 1.91 -5.33 -14.88
N GLY A 139 2.10 -6.41 -15.64
CA GLY A 139 3.42 -6.93 -16.02
C GLY A 139 3.73 -8.29 -15.38
N ALA A 140 5.01 -8.55 -15.13
CA ALA A 140 5.49 -9.74 -14.41
C ALA A 140 5.58 -9.42 -12.91
N VAL A 141 4.52 -9.68 -12.14
CA VAL A 141 4.41 -9.20 -10.73
C VAL A 141 4.13 -10.39 -9.81
N LEU A 142 4.98 -10.60 -8.80
CA LEU A 142 4.71 -11.60 -7.76
C LEU A 142 4.06 -10.93 -6.55
N SER A 143 2.76 -11.17 -6.33
CA SER A 143 2.02 -10.50 -5.25
C SER A 143 1.79 -11.38 -4.03
N LEU A 144 2.28 -10.95 -2.86
CA LEU A 144 1.94 -11.56 -1.57
C LEU A 144 1.05 -10.63 -0.74
N THR A 145 -0.17 -11.08 -0.44
CA THR A 145 -1.14 -10.30 0.34
C THR A 145 -1.59 -11.05 1.59
N ARG A 146 -1.56 -10.37 2.74
CA ARG A 146 -2.16 -10.86 3.99
C ARG A 146 -3.12 -9.83 4.56
N GLN A 147 -4.38 -10.21 4.71
CA GLN A 147 -5.45 -9.34 5.21
C GLN A 147 -6.08 -9.95 6.47
N ARG A 148 -6.27 -9.13 7.51
CA ARG A 148 -6.93 -9.54 8.75
C ARG A 148 -7.89 -8.46 9.26
N GLY A 149 -9.15 -8.79 9.50
CA GLY A 149 -10.18 -7.86 10.00
C GLY A 149 -11.26 -7.57 8.96
N ALA A 150 -11.80 -6.35 8.97
CA ALA A 150 -12.78 -5.86 7.99
C ALA A 150 -12.05 -5.21 6.81
N VAL A 151 -11.71 -6.00 5.80
CA VAL A 151 -10.80 -5.56 4.72
C VAL A 151 -11.48 -5.75 3.37
N PRO A 152 -12.33 -4.81 2.93
CA PRO A 152 -12.84 -4.84 1.58
C PRO A 152 -11.70 -4.58 0.58
N SER A 153 -11.61 -5.41 -0.46
CA SER A 153 -10.51 -5.31 -1.43
C SER A 153 -10.96 -5.44 -2.88
N LEU A 154 -10.44 -4.56 -3.73
CA LEU A 154 -10.59 -4.63 -5.18
C LEU A 154 -9.23 -4.81 -5.83
N THR A 155 -9.05 -5.90 -6.56
CA THR A 155 -7.79 -6.26 -7.19
C THR A 155 -7.95 -6.40 -8.70
N ARG A 156 -7.11 -5.70 -9.48
CA ARG A 156 -7.01 -5.88 -10.93
C ARG A 156 -5.59 -6.31 -11.31
N GLN A 157 -5.48 -7.46 -11.96
CA GLN A 157 -4.20 -8.06 -12.38
C GLN A 157 -4.18 -8.28 -13.89
N GLN A 158 -3.09 -7.86 -14.54
CA GLN A 158 -2.89 -8.01 -15.98
C GLN A 158 -1.46 -8.43 -16.31
N GLY A 159 -1.27 -9.54 -17.01
CA GLY A 159 0.05 -10.10 -17.36
C GLY A 159 0.35 -11.39 -16.61
N ALA A 160 1.63 -11.68 -16.40
CA ALA A 160 2.12 -12.82 -15.62
C ALA A 160 2.15 -12.45 -14.13
N VAL A 161 1.06 -12.68 -13.42
CA VAL A 161 0.90 -12.20 -12.03
C VAL A 161 0.61 -13.36 -11.07
N PRO A 162 1.61 -14.15 -10.66
CA PRO A 162 1.44 -15.09 -9.57
C PRO A 162 1.04 -14.36 -8.28
N SER A 163 0.00 -14.87 -7.60
CA SER A 163 -0.49 -14.27 -6.37
C SER A 163 -0.74 -15.29 -5.26
N LEU A 164 -0.36 -14.93 -4.04
CA LEU A 164 -0.67 -15.71 -2.84
C LEU A 164 -1.36 -14.79 -1.83
N ASN A 165 -2.60 -15.14 -1.51
CA ASN A 165 -3.47 -14.36 -0.66
C ASN A 165 -3.85 -15.17 0.60
N ARG A 166 -3.68 -14.56 1.78
CA ARG A 166 -4.19 -15.07 3.05
C ARG A 166 -5.17 -14.08 3.65
N GLN A 167 -6.41 -14.49 3.83
CA GLN A 167 -7.50 -13.64 4.32
C GLN A 167 -8.10 -14.23 5.59
N GLN A 168 -8.33 -13.37 6.60
CA GLN A 168 -8.95 -13.76 7.86
C GLN A 168 -9.91 -12.67 8.39
N GLY A 169 -11.17 -13.03 8.65
CA GLY A 169 -12.20 -12.10 9.12
C GLY A 169 -13.23 -11.77 8.02
N ALA A 170 -13.83 -10.58 8.08
CA ALA A 170 -14.78 -10.08 7.08
C ALA A 170 -14.02 -9.42 5.92
N VAL A 171 -13.70 -10.18 4.88
CA VAL A 171 -12.82 -9.74 3.79
C VAL A 171 -13.51 -9.93 2.45
N PRO A 172 -14.50 -9.09 2.10
CA PRO A 172 -15.10 -9.13 0.77
C PRO A 172 -14.05 -8.74 -0.27
N SER A 173 -13.97 -9.52 -1.36
CA SER A 173 -12.99 -9.28 -2.42
C SER A 173 -13.58 -9.36 -3.82
N LEU A 174 -13.21 -8.41 -4.66
CA LEU A 174 -13.50 -8.43 -6.09
C LEU A 174 -12.19 -8.44 -6.87
N THR A 175 -11.99 -9.49 -7.66
CA THR A 175 -10.75 -9.70 -8.42
C THR A 175 -11.03 -9.79 -9.91
N ARG A 176 -10.32 -9.01 -10.72
CA ARG A 176 -10.32 -9.13 -12.18
C ARG A 176 -8.94 -9.49 -12.68
N LYS A 177 -8.83 -10.59 -13.42
CA LYS A 177 -7.57 -11.13 -13.93
C LYS A 177 -7.56 -11.20 -15.46
N ARG A 178 -6.43 -10.86 -16.08
CA ARG A 178 -6.19 -11.03 -17.53
C ARG A 178 -4.76 -11.52 -17.77
N GLY A 179 -4.58 -12.64 -18.47
CA GLY A 179 -3.27 -13.26 -18.73
C GLY A 179 -2.99 -14.46 -17.82
N THR A 180 -1.72 -14.80 -17.64
CA THR A 180 -1.25 -15.93 -16.81
C THR A 180 -1.19 -15.54 -15.33
N VAL A 181 -2.27 -15.78 -14.59
CA VAL A 181 -2.44 -15.26 -13.23
C VAL A 181 -2.74 -16.39 -12.24
N PRO A 182 -1.79 -17.31 -12.00
CA PRO A 182 -1.99 -18.35 -11.00
C PRO A 182 -2.22 -17.72 -9.64
N SER A 183 -3.16 -18.28 -8.87
CA SER A 183 -3.41 -17.79 -7.52
C SER A 183 -3.67 -18.88 -6.52
N LEU A 184 -3.01 -18.75 -5.37
CA LEU A 184 -3.30 -19.54 -4.20
C LEU A 184 -3.96 -18.66 -3.13
N THR A 185 -5.18 -19.02 -2.74
CA THR A 185 -5.93 -18.27 -1.73
C THR A 185 -6.28 -19.17 -0.55
N ARG A 186 -5.94 -18.70 0.66
CA ARG A 186 -6.37 -19.30 1.93
C ARG A 186 -7.26 -18.32 2.68
N GLN A 187 -8.47 -18.76 3.02
CA GLN A 187 -9.48 -17.92 3.66
C GLN A 187 -9.94 -18.52 4.99
N ARG A 188 -10.34 -17.65 5.94
CA ARG A 188 -10.98 -18.05 7.21
C ARG A 188 -11.94 -16.95 7.68
N GLY A 189 -13.21 -17.28 7.89
CA GLY A 189 -14.27 -16.33 8.26
C GLY A 189 -15.14 -15.94 7.06
N ALA A 190 -15.92 -14.86 7.18
CA ALA A 190 -16.80 -14.36 6.12
C ALA A 190 -15.98 -13.69 4.99
N VAL A 191 -15.59 -14.47 4.00
CA VAL A 191 -14.73 -14.01 2.89
C VAL A 191 -15.42 -14.23 1.54
N PRO A 192 -16.48 -13.45 1.22
CA PRO A 192 -17.09 -13.54 -0.10
C PRO A 192 -16.09 -13.04 -1.15
N SER A 193 -15.94 -13.79 -2.25
CA SER A 193 -15.03 -13.42 -3.32
C SER A 193 -15.67 -13.58 -4.69
N LEU A 194 -15.64 -12.52 -5.48
CA LEU A 194 -16.03 -12.55 -6.90
C LEU A 194 -14.78 -12.42 -7.76
N THR A 195 -14.61 -13.36 -8.70
CA THR A 195 -13.45 -13.36 -9.59
C THR A 195 -13.88 -13.43 -11.05
N ARG A 196 -13.49 -12.44 -11.85
CA ARG A 196 -13.63 -12.45 -13.31
C ARG A 196 -12.28 -12.69 -13.98
N GLN A 197 -12.20 -13.67 -14.87
CA GLN A 197 -10.94 -14.12 -15.47
C GLN A 197 -10.99 -14.14 -17.00
N ARG A 198 -9.85 -13.89 -17.65
CA ARG A 198 -9.65 -14.05 -19.11
C ARG A 198 -8.20 -14.45 -19.39
N GLY A 199 -7.96 -15.66 -19.89
CA GLY A 199 -6.63 -16.25 -20.14
C GLY A 199 -6.36 -17.49 -19.29
N ALA A 200 -5.17 -18.09 -19.43
CA ALA A 200 -4.79 -19.31 -18.69
C ALA A 200 -4.58 -19.00 -17.20
N VAL A 201 -5.50 -19.46 -16.35
CA VAL A 201 -5.46 -19.22 -14.91
C VAL A 201 -5.79 -20.52 -14.17
N PRO A 202 -4.84 -21.10 -13.43
CA PRO A 202 -5.15 -22.15 -12.45
C PRO A 202 -5.40 -21.49 -11.07
N PRO A 203 -6.66 -21.45 -10.58
CA PRO A 203 -6.94 -21.07 -9.20
C PRO A 203 -6.83 -22.29 -8.27
N LEU A 204 -6.19 -22.11 -7.11
CA LEU A 204 -6.27 -23.04 -5.99
C LEU A 204 -6.77 -22.28 -4.76
N THR A 205 -7.99 -22.61 -4.32
CA THR A 205 -8.59 -22.04 -3.12
C THR A 205 -8.69 -23.13 -2.05
N ARG A 206 -8.12 -22.88 -0.87
CA ARG A 206 -8.30 -23.74 0.31
C ARG A 206 -9.11 -23.00 1.36
N GLN A 207 -10.32 -23.49 1.62
CA GLN A 207 -11.14 -23.10 2.75
C GLN A 207 -11.15 -24.26 3.77
N PRO A 208 -10.59 -24.10 4.98
CA PRO A 208 -10.84 -25.06 6.05
C PRO A 208 -12.32 -24.93 6.46
N ALA A 209 -13.03 -26.06 6.58
CA ALA A 209 -14.44 -26.10 6.94
C ALA A 209 -14.73 -25.24 8.18
N SER A 210 -15.47 -24.14 8.00
CA SER A 210 -16.21 -23.53 9.09
C SER A 210 -17.54 -24.27 9.16
N ARG A 211 -17.74 -25.08 10.21
CA ARG A 211 -19.08 -25.57 10.59
C ARG A 211 -20.04 -24.38 10.53
N PRO A 212 -21.15 -24.44 9.78
CA PRO A 212 -22.22 -23.48 9.99
C PRO A 212 -22.69 -23.68 11.44
N ARG A 213 -22.49 -22.67 12.29
CA ARG A 213 -23.36 -22.57 13.46
C ARG A 213 -24.70 -22.12 12.90
N CYS A 214 -25.60 -23.07 12.72
CA CYS A 214 -27.03 -22.77 12.66
C CYS A 214 -27.35 -22.03 13.97
N PHE A 215 -27.72 -20.76 13.86
CA PHE A 215 -28.52 -20.14 14.90
C PHE A 215 -29.96 -20.37 14.46
N HIS A 216 -30.67 -21.16 15.27
CA HIS A 216 -32.14 -21.16 15.32
C HIS A 216 -32.62 -19.78 15.75
#